data_AF-A0A4Q3LG26-F1
#
_entry.id   AF-A0A4Q3LG26-F1
#
_cell.length_a   1.000
_cell.length_b   1.000
_cell.length_c   1.000
_cell.angle_alpha   90.00
_cell.angle_beta   90.00
_cell.angle_gamma   90.00
#
_symmetry.space_group_name_H-M   'P 1'
#
loop_
_entity.id
_entity.type
_entity.pdbx_description
1 polymer ?
#
loop_
_entity_poly.entity_id
_entity_poly.type
_entity_poly.pdbx_seq_one_letter_code
_entity_poly.pdbx_strand_id
1 'polypeptide(L)' 'MEDKPARLTVLIDAEKKKAFEALCASQDITASQVVRQLIREYLVRHGIEPPRAAIASGE' A
#
# COMPACT_ATOMS: atom_id res chain seq x y z
N MET A 1 -13.72 -15.80 4.46
CA MET A 1 -13.72 -15.68 2.98
C MET A 1 -12.27 -15.40 2.62
N GLU A 2 -11.60 -16.35 1.94
CA GLU A 2 -10.16 -16.29 1.66
C GLU A 2 -9.75 -14.95 1.04
N ASP A 3 -8.96 -14.18 1.78
CA ASP A 3 -8.26 -13.00 1.27
C ASP A 3 -7.18 -13.51 0.31
N LYS A 4 -7.55 -13.76 -0.94
CA LYS A 4 -6.60 -14.21 -1.96
C LYS A 4 -5.64 -13.06 -2.23
N PRO A 5 -4.34 -13.19 -1.88
CA PRO A 5 -3.39 -12.12 -2.12
C PRO A 5 -3.25 -11.91 -3.63
N ALA A 6 -3.74 -10.77 -4.13
CA ALA A 6 -3.57 -10.37 -5.51
C ALA A 6 -2.18 -9.72 -5.69
N ARG A 7 -1.41 -10.16 -6.69
CA ARG A 7 -0.10 -9.58 -7.00
C ARG A 7 -0.29 -8.39 -7.94
N LEU A 8 -0.01 -7.19 -7.45
CA LEU A 8 0.07 -5.98 -8.26
C LEU A 8 1.53 -5.75 -8.71
N THR A 9 1.77 -5.72 -10.01
CA THR A 9 3.08 -5.36 -10.57
C THR A 9 2.99 -3.95 -11.15
N VAL A 10 3.78 -3.02 -10.62
CA VAL A 10 3.85 -1.63 -11.11
C VAL A 10 5.27 -1.35 -11.59
N LEU A 11 5.38 -0.77 -12.79
CA LEU A 11 6.65 -0.23 -13.27
C LEU A 11 6.80 1.20 -12.76
N ILE A 12 7.89 1.45 -12.04
CA ILE A 12 8.23 2.74 -11.45
C ILE A 12 9.68 3.03 -11.81
N ASP A 13 9.94 4.30 -12.11
CA ASP A 13 11.27 4.82 -12.37
C ASP A 13 12.26 4.55 -11.22
N ALA A 14 13.52 4.26 -11.56
CA ALA A 14 14.53 3.85 -10.59
C ALA A 14 14.83 4.93 -9.52
N GLU A 15 14.82 6.21 -9.88
CA GLU A 15 15.06 7.29 -8.93
C GLU A 15 13.89 7.43 -7.95
N LYS A 16 12.66 7.34 -8.47
CA LYS A 16 11.45 7.39 -7.63
C LYS A 16 11.37 6.19 -6.69
N LYS A 17 11.72 4.99 -7.16
CA LYS A 17 11.79 3.77 -6.32
C LYS A 17 12.77 3.96 -5.17
N LYS A 18 13.96 4.49 -5.45
CA LYS A 18 15.01 4.70 -4.45
C LYS A 18 14.60 5.74 -3.41
N ALA A 19 14.01 6.85 -3.85
CA ALA A 19 13.48 7.88 -2.94
C ALA A 19 12.35 7.33 -2.06
N PHE A 20 11.45 6.53 -2.64
CA PHE A 20 10.34 5.92 -1.93
C PHE A 20 10.83 4.88 -0.91
N GLU A 21 11.77 4.01 -1.26
CA GLU A 21 12.39 3.05 -0.33
C GLU A 21 13.13 3.75 0.80
N ALA A 22 13.88 4.82 0.51
CA ALA A 22 14.56 5.60 1.55
C ALA A 22 13.57 6.27 2.52
N LEU A 23 12.47 6.82 2.00
CA LEU A 23 11.40 7.41 2.81
C LEU A 23 10.69 6.37 3.67
N CYS A 24 10.46 5.17 3.12
CA CYS A 24 9.88 4.04 3.84
C CYS A 24 10.82 3.55 4.95
N ALA A 25 12.11 3.40 4.64
CA ALA A 25 13.14 2.99 5.60
C ALA A 25 13.30 3.99 6.76
N SER A 26 13.15 5.29 6.50
CA SER A 26 13.20 6.32 7.54
C SER A 26 12.02 6.26 8.52
N GLN A 27 10.92 5.59 8.16
CA GLN A 27 9.69 5.49 8.95
C GLN A 27 9.45 4.07 9.50
N ASP A 28 10.44 3.17 9.35
CA ASP A 28 10.34 1.75 9.74
C ASP A 28 9.17 1.00 9.06
N ILE A 29 8.72 1.48 7.91
CA ILE A 29 7.64 0.86 7.13
C ILE A 29 8.19 0.32 5.81
N THR A 30 7.57 -0.75 5.29
CA THR A 30 7.94 -1.26 3.97
C THR A 30 7.15 -0.56 2.86
N ALA A 31 7.76 -0.44 1.69
CA ALA A 31 7.11 0.13 0.49
C ALA A 31 5.74 -0.53 0.20
N SER A 32 5.62 -1.84 0.40
CA SER A 32 4.34 -2.56 0.24
C SER A 32 3.25 -2.11 1.21
N GLN A 33 3.60 -1.76 2.45
CA GLN A 33 2.63 -1.26 3.43
C GLN A 33 2.12 0.11 3.01
N VAL A 34 3.01 1.00 2.57
CA VAL A 34 2.63 2.35 2.10
C VAL A 34 1.78 2.26 0.84
N VAL A 35 2.15 1.41 -0.13
CA VAL A 35 1.37 1.22 -1.37
C VAL A 35 -0.04 0.68 -1.06
N ARG A 36 -0.18 -0.24 -0.10
CA ARG A 36 -1.50 -0.73 0.34
C ARG A 36 -2.35 0.37 0.96
N GLN A 37 -1.75 1.22 1.81
CA GLN A 37 -2.46 2.37 2.38
C GLN A 37 -2.89 3.37 1.31
N LEU A 38 -1.98 3.72 0.38
CA LEU A 38 -2.27 4.57 -0.76
C LEU A 38 -3.44 4.05 -1.60
N ILE A 39 -3.45 2.75 -1.93
CA ILE A 39 -4.54 2.13 -2.69
C ILE A 39 -5.85 2.25 -1.92
N ARG A 40 -5.84 1.99 -0.60
CA ARG A 40 -7.03 2.09 0.24
C ARG A 40 -7.58 3.51 0.28
N GLU A 41 -6.75 4.50 0.58
CA GLU A 41 -7.15 5.90 0.60
C GLU A 41 -7.66 6.35 -0.77
N TYR A 42 -7.01 5.91 -1.85
CA TYR A 42 -7.44 6.21 -3.20
C TYR A 42 -8.84 5.65 -3.51
N LEU A 43 -9.10 4.39 -3.13
CA LEU A 43 -10.42 3.77 -3.29
C LEU A 43 -11.50 4.52 -2.49
N VAL A 44 -11.21 4.85 -1.22
CA VAL A 44 -12.13 5.63 -0.36
C VAL A 44 -12.42 7.00 -0.95
N ARG A 45 -11.40 7.71 -1.44
CA ARG A 45 -11.56 9.02 -2.10
C ARG A 45 -12.41 8.95 -3.38
N HIS A 46 -12.40 7.81 -4.06
CA HIS A 46 -13.23 7.55 -5.24
C HIS A 46 -14.60 6.93 -4.90
N GLY A 47 -14.98 6.83 -3.61
CA GLY A 47 -16.27 6.31 -3.18
C GLY A 47 -16.40 4.79 -3.23
N ILE A 48 -15.29 4.07 -3.37
CA ILE A 48 -15.24 2.61 -3.30
C ILE A 48 -14.86 2.22 -1.88
N GLU A 49 -15.84 1.78 -1.09
CA GLU A 49 -15.58 1.25 0.25
C GLU A 49 -14.80 -0.07 0.14
N PRO A 50 -13.54 -0.12 0.61
CA PRO A 50 -12.82 -1.38 0.67
C PRO A 50 -13.55 -2.32 1.64
N PRO A 51 -13.56 -3.64 1.40
CA PRO A 51 -14.20 -4.59 2.32
C PRO A 51 -13.62 -4.39 3.73
N ARG A 52 -14.51 -4.14 4.69
CA ARG A 52 -14.26 -3.75 6.09
C ARG A 52 -13.34 -4.70 6.90
N ALA A 53 -12.87 -5.80 6.30
CA ALA A 53 -12.05 -6.83 6.93
C ALA A 53 -10.55 -6.46 7.09
N ALA A 54 -10.03 -5.49 6.33
CA ALA A 54 -8.60 -5.15 6.38
C ALA A 54 -8.22 -4.12 7.46
N ILE A 55 -9.03 -4.00 8.51
CA ILE A 55 -8.81 -3.09 9.66
C ILE A 55 -7.98 -3.71 10.78
N ALA A 56 -7.36 -4.88 10.57
CA ALA A 56 -6.43 -5.47 11.51
C ALA A 56 -4.99 -5.43 10.95
N SER A 57 -4.19 -4.51 11.49
CA SER A 57 -2.81 -4.72 11.95
C SER A 57 -1.96 -3.47 11.72
N GLY A 58 -1.65 -2.82 12.85
CA GLY A 58 -0.73 -1.71 12.99
C GLY A 58 -0.70 -1.28 14.45
N GLU A 59 -0.46 -2.24 15.35
CA GLU A 59 0.25 -2.03 16.61
C GLU A 59 1.70 -2.46 16.38
#